data_AF-A0A1Q4F4E5-F1
#
_entry.id   AF-A0A1Q4F4E5-F1
#
_cell.length_a   1.000
_cell.length_b   1.000
_cell.length_c   1.000
_cell.angle_alpha   90.00
_cell.angle_beta   90.00
_cell.angle_gamma   90.00
#
_symmetry.space_group_name_H-M   'P 1'
#
loop_
_entity.id
_entity.type
_entity.pdbx_description
1 polymer ?
#
loop_
_entity_poly.entity_id
_entity_poly.type
_entity_poly.pdbx_seq_one_letter_code
_entity_poly.pdbx_strand_id
1 'polypeptide(L)'
;MALITPASVQVRKDRRLIKANVLPSEYLSLFGNKIDITPAYSEMCKRSFYFFVKTFWNVVMPSNMIDNWHIKFLCDKAQEVATRVIHKQPAKDLLINLPPGTSKSAIFSIMLPAWILAVDPSMLIISGSCNYTLAEALSTKCRSVIQSDKYRSFFPLTRLNPVQDSKGHFETVFGGGRITCSIGTAIIGKHADLIIVDDSETYEMAQSPIERTRVQSWLKGDLSTRKRDKLVTSSIYIQQRLGFSDSSNFLLELDPDIEHICLPADISDPKVEKLVKPSYLKKYYKEGLMDVNRLSRAALEKILKDMKGSTLRFNTEMNQNPTDESSSPIKREWFPIVSTMYFFELVKKHNAYPFFYLDTAFTDNKPTKPGRRANRNDPSAIMCCFLIENDLYIYKVLRDFLTGPDLIDKVKEFLTTCNYHVTKSTLSIELKASGHTVFQFLKKDGINVKASPDPKDDKQTRLLAISGSLSSGRVKLVEGAWNGSFLDEVCIPPEVRKYWDQTDLLSSSVEELIGGDKPRKVTKSRLH
;
A
#
# COMPACT_ATOMS: atom_id res chain seq x y z
N MET A 1 -60.10 -43.54 -7.15
CA MET A 1 -60.23 -44.34 -5.91
C MET A 1 -59.51 -45.66 -6.16
N ALA A 2 -58.46 -46.07 -5.43
CA ALA A 2 -58.23 -45.93 -4.00
C ALA A 2 -56.86 -45.33 -3.65
N LEU A 3 -56.87 -44.57 -2.56
CA LEU A 3 -55.74 -43.95 -1.86
C LEU A 3 -54.94 -45.00 -1.10
N ILE A 4 -53.61 -44.91 -1.14
CA ILE A 4 -52.74 -45.52 -0.13
C ILE A 4 -52.15 -44.37 0.69
N THR A 5 -52.68 -44.21 1.90
CA THR A 5 -52.22 -43.28 2.93
C THR A 5 -50.80 -43.64 3.42
N PRO A 6 -49.92 -42.67 3.70
CA PRO A 6 -48.68 -42.96 4.41
C PRO A 6 -48.98 -43.19 5.89
N ALA A 7 -48.55 -44.33 6.41
CA ALA A 7 -48.58 -44.61 7.84
C ALA A 7 -47.76 -43.55 8.59
N SER A 8 -48.42 -42.88 9.54
CA SER A 8 -47.83 -41.91 10.46
C SER A 8 -46.84 -42.60 11.40
N VAL A 9 -45.54 -42.40 11.19
CA VAL A 9 -44.52 -42.73 12.19
C VAL A 9 -44.29 -41.48 13.05
N GLN A 10 -44.86 -41.48 14.25
CA GLN A 10 -44.54 -40.50 15.28
C GLN A 10 -43.07 -40.68 15.70
N VAL A 11 -42.19 -39.79 15.24
CA VAL A 11 -40.83 -39.68 15.77
C VAL A 11 -40.91 -39.03 17.16
N ARG A 12 -40.80 -39.85 18.22
CA ARG A 12 -40.54 -39.34 19.57
C ARG A 12 -39.23 -38.54 19.54
N LYS A 13 -39.31 -37.28 19.95
CA LYS A 13 -38.16 -36.36 20.10
C LYS A 13 -37.23 -36.85 21.20
N ASP A 14 -36.34 -37.77 20.89
CA ASP A 14 -35.27 -38.12 21.80
C ASP A 14 -34.05 -37.20 21.57
N ARG A 15 -33.96 -36.15 22.40
CA ARG A 15 -32.96 -35.06 22.30
C ARG A 15 -31.50 -35.53 22.49
N ARG A 16 -31.25 -36.82 22.73
CA ARG A 16 -29.90 -37.38 22.94
C ARG A 16 -29.19 -37.80 21.65
N LEU A 17 -29.91 -38.04 20.54
CA LEU A 17 -29.31 -38.53 19.28
C LEU A 17 -28.72 -37.44 18.38
N ILE A 18 -28.91 -36.16 18.70
CA ILE A 18 -28.38 -35.03 17.90
C ILE A 18 -26.91 -34.71 18.24
N LYS A 19 -26.31 -35.36 19.25
CA LYS A 19 -24.93 -35.07 19.71
C LYS A 19 -23.85 -36.04 19.24
N ALA A 20 -24.19 -37.09 18.50
CA ALA A 20 -23.20 -37.98 17.90
C ALA A 20 -23.58 -38.20 16.44
N ASN A 21 -22.69 -37.83 15.50
CA ASN A 21 -22.84 -38.03 14.06
C ASN A 21 -22.79 -39.53 13.69
N VAL A 22 -23.65 -40.36 14.27
CA VAL A 22 -23.75 -41.78 13.94
C VAL A 22 -25.22 -42.16 13.96
N LEU A 23 -25.78 -42.41 12.78
CA LEU A 23 -27.08 -43.06 12.64
C LEU A 23 -26.96 -44.51 13.12
N PRO A 24 -27.95 -45.06 13.84
CA PRO A 24 -27.94 -46.46 14.28
C PRO A 24 -27.79 -47.42 13.09
N SER A 25 -26.99 -48.47 13.26
CA SER A 25 -26.60 -49.43 12.22
C SER A 25 -27.78 -50.13 11.52
N GLU A 26 -28.94 -50.17 12.17
CA GLU A 26 -30.16 -50.78 11.63
C GLU A 26 -30.81 -49.94 10.50
N TYR A 27 -30.44 -48.66 10.34
CA TYR A 27 -30.90 -47.83 9.22
C TYR A 27 -30.00 -47.92 7.98
N LEU A 28 -28.75 -48.42 8.12
CA LEU A 28 -27.79 -48.52 7.01
C LEU A 28 -28.18 -49.61 5.99
N SER A 29 -28.95 -50.62 6.40
CA SER A 29 -29.41 -51.71 5.52
C SER A 29 -30.51 -51.28 4.53
N LEU A 30 -31.18 -50.14 4.76
CA LEU A 30 -32.17 -49.56 3.84
C LEU A 30 -31.53 -48.71 2.73
N PHE A 31 -30.26 -48.30 2.89
CA PHE A 31 -29.53 -47.44 1.94
C PHE A 31 -28.46 -48.23 1.19
N GLY A 32 -28.86 -49.29 0.49
CA GLY A 32 -27.99 -50.11 -0.36
C GLY A 32 -27.28 -49.39 -1.52
N ASN A 33 -27.39 -48.06 -1.62
CA ASN A 33 -26.61 -47.21 -2.51
C ASN A 33 -25.94 -46.11 -1.67
N LYS A 34 -24.62 -45.91 -1.84
CA LYS A 34 -23.89 -44.77 -1.27
C LYS A 34 -24.67 -43.48 -1.60
N ILE A 35 -25.20 -42.80 -0.58
CA ILE A 35 -25.92 -41.54 -0.74
C ILE A 35 -24.96 -40.55 -1.41
N ASP A 36 -25.31 -40.06 -2.61
CA ASP A 36 -24.56 -38.99 -3.26
C ASP A 36 -24.77 -37.69 -2.48
N ILE A 37 -23.73 -37.26 -1.76
CA ILE A 37 -23.73 -36.05 -0.96
C ILE A 37 -23.41 -34.79 -1.79
N THR A 38 -23.08 -34.93 -3.07
CA THR A 38 -22.70 -33.84 -3.97
C THR A 38 -23.75 -32.72 -4.03
N PRO A 39 -25.07 -33.02 -4.18
CA PRO A 39 -26.08 -31.96 -4.23
C PRO A 39 -26.15 -31.15 -2.92
N ALA A 40 -25.98 -31.81 -1.77
CA ALA A 40 -25.97 -31.13 -0.48
C ALA A 40 -24.77 -30.19 -0.34
N TYR A 41 -23.57 -30.65 -0.71
CA TYR A 41 -22.37 -29.82 -0.69
C TYR A 41 -22.43 -28.66 -1.69
N SER A 42 -22.97 -28.90 -2.88
CA SER A 42 -23.23 -27.85 -3.89
C SER A 42 -24.13 -26.75 -3.31
N GLU A 43 -25.26 -27.14 -2.72
CA GLU A 43 -26.20 -26.19 -2.13
C GLU A 43 -25.60 -25.43 -0.95
N MET A 44 -24.85 -26.11 -0.07
CA MET A 44 -24.14 -25.46 1.03
C MET A 44 -23.11 -24.45 0.53
N CYS A 45 -22.38 -24.77 -0.54
CA CYS A 45 -21.45 -23.84 -1.16
C CYS A 45 -22.15 -22.63 -1.75
N LYS A 46 -23.30 -22.79 -2.43
CA LYS A 46 -24.08 -21.67 -2.96
C LYS A 46 -24.61 -20.75 -1.86
N ARG A 47 -25.03 -21.31 -0.73
CA ARG A 47 -25.57 -20.54 0.40
C ARG A 47 -24.51 -19.86 1.25
N SER A 48 -23.28 -20.38 1.26
CA SER A 48 -22.20 -19.86 2.10
C SER A 48 -20.88 -19.79 1.35
N PHE A 49 -20.46 -18.58 1.02
CA PHE A 49 -19.17 -18.31 0.44
C PHE A 49 -18.02 -18.77 1.35
N TYR A 50 -18.14 -18.60 2.67
CA TYR A 50 -17.15 -19.13 3.62
C TYR A 50 -17.06 -20.67 3.56
N PHE A 51 -18.18 -21.38 3.41
CA PHE A 51 -18.17 -22.83 3.21
C PHE A 51 -17.52 -23.20 1.86
N PHE A 52 -17.81 -22.45 0.79
CA PHE A 52 -17.15 -22.60 -0.50
C PHE A 52 -15.63 -22.42 -0.37
N VAL A 53 -15.16 -21.36 0.31
CA VAL A 53 -13.73 -21.10 0.54
C VAL A 53 -13.06 -22.29 1.22
N LYS A 54 -13.65 -22.82 2.30
CA LYS A 54 -13.11 -24.01 2.98
C LYS A 54 -13.08 -25.25 2.08
N THR A 55 -14.11 -25.43 1.26
CA THR A 55 -14.26 -26.60 0.38
C THR A 55 -13.26 -26.59 -0.78
N PHE A 56 -12.96 -25.41 -1.32
CA PHE A 56 -12.08 -25.21 -2.47
C PHE A 56 -10.67 -24.76 -2.10
N TRP A 57 -10.36 -24.59 -0.81
CA TRP A 57 -9.04 -24.15 -0.35
C TRP A 57 -7.90 -24.96 -0.96
N ASN A 58 -7.98 -26.30 -0.90
CA ASN A 58 -6.95 -27.20 -1.40
C ASN A 58 -6.82 -27.24 -2.94
N VAL A 59 -7.73 -26.58 -3.67
CA VAL A 59 -7.61 -26.37 -5.12
C VAL A 59 -6.74 -25.14 -5.42
N VAL A 60 -6.77 -24.14 -4.52
CA VAL A 60 -6.03 -22.87 -4.67
C VAL A 60 -4.66 -22.93 -4.01
N MET A 61 -4.57 -23.55 -2.83
CA MET A 61 -3.40 -23.60 -1.98
C MET A 61 -3.11 -25.06 -1.59
N PRO A 62 -1.85 -25.54 -1.69
CA PRO A 62 -1.52 -26.90 -1.28
C PRO A 62 -1.52 -27.10 0.24
N SER A 63 -1.33 -26.02 1.00
CA SER A 63 -1.29 -26.06 2.47
C SER A 63 -2.70 -26.03 3.06
N ASN A 64 -2.87 -26.67 4.21
CA ASN A 64 -4.11 -26.56 4.99
C ASN A 64 -4.42 -25.09 5.32
N MET A 65 -5.72 -24.78 5.34
CA MET A 65 -6.21 -23.46 5.72
C MET A 65 -5.95 -23.22 7.22
N ILE A 66 -5.24 -22.14 7.53
CA ILE A 66 -5.17 -21.64 8.91
C ILE A 66 -6.34 -20.67 9.08
N ASP A 67 -7.43 -21.20 9.64
CA ASP A 67 -8.67 -20.44 9.78
C ASP A 67 -8.62 -19.46 10.96
N ASN A 68 -9.36 -18.36 10.83
CA ASN A 68 -9.50 -17.35 11.86
C ASN A 68 -10.81 -16.56 11.67
N TRP A 69 -11.28 -15.87 12.70
CA TRP A 69 -12.55 -15.15 12.71
C TRP A 69 -12.69 -14.16 11.55
N HIS A 70 -11.61 -13.46 11.17
CA HIS A 70 -11.65 -12.45 10.11
C HIS A 70 -11.91 -13.09 8.75
N ILE A 71 -11.50 -14.34 8.50
CA ILE A 71 -11.76 -14.99 7.21
C ILE A 71 -13.26 -15.19 7.03
N LYS A 72 -13.94 -15.72 8.06
CA LYS A 72 -15.39 -15.85 8.02
C LYS A 72 -16.05 -14.49 7.84
N PHE A 73 -15.64 -13.48 8.62
CA PHE A 73 -16.19 -12.14 8.53
C PHE A 73 -16.04 -11.54 7.12
N LEU A 74 -14.85 -11.63 6.52
CA LEU A 74 -14.58 -11.14 5.17
C LEU A 74 -15.40 -11.90 4.12
N CYS A 75 -15.55 -13.21 4.26
CA CYS A 75 -16.39 -14.02 3.37
C CYS A 75 -17.86 -13.62 3.50
N ASP A 76 -18.38 -13.46 4.72
CA ASP A 76 -19.76 -13.03 4.94
C ASP A 76 -20.01 -11.65 4.34
N LYS A 77 -19.07 -10.71 4.48
CA LYS A 77 -19.17 -9.38 3.88
C LYS A 77 -19.11 -9.40 2.36
N ALA A 78 -18.17 -10.16 1.79
CA ALA A 78 -18.07 -10.33 0.34
C ALA A 78 -19.34 -10.95 -0.25
N GLN A 79 -19.91 -11.94 0.44
CA GLN A 79 -21.18 -12.56 0.09
C GLN A 79 -22.33 -11.56 0.18
N GLU A 80 -22.40 -10.74 1.23
CA GLU A 80 -23.42 -9.70 1.37
C GLU A 80 -23.43 -8.76 0.16
N VAL A 81 -22.26 -8.24 -0.25
CA VAL A 81 -22.13 -7.39 -1.44
C VAL A 81 -22.55 -8.14 -2.69
N ALA A 82 -21.97 -9.31 -2.95
CA ALA A 82 -22.23 -10.08 -4.16
C ALA A 82 -23.70 -10.51 -4.29
N THR A 83 -24.34 -10.94 -3.21
CA THR A 83 -25.76 -11.32 -3.20
C THR A 83 -26.67 -10.13 -3.52
N ARG A 84 -26.37 -8.92 -3.01
CA ARG A 84 -27.13 -7.72 -3.40
C ARG A 84 -27.01 -7.44 -4.89
N VAL A 85 -25.79 -7.50 -5.43
CA VAL A 85 -25.53 -7.28 -6.87
C VAL A 85 -26.26 -8.33 -7.73
N ILE A 86 -26.19 -9.61 -7.36
CA ILE A 86 -26.90 -10.71 -8.06
C ILE A 86 -28.42 -10.45 -8.07
N HIS A 87 -28.98 -10.03 -6.94
CA HIS A 87 -30.41 -9.72 -6.81
C HIS A 87 -30.80 -8.31 -7.32
N LYS A 88 -29.89 -7.60 -8.00
CA LYS A 88 -30.10 -6.25 -8.53
C LYS A 88 -30.54 -5.23 -7.47
N GLN A 89 -29.98 -5.34 -6.27
CA GLN A 89 -30.21 -4.45 -5.15
C GLN A 89 -29.03 -3.47 -5.00
N PRO A 90 -29.26 -2.24 -4.48
CA PRO A 90 -28.20 -1.29 -4.25
C PRO A 90 -27.12 -1.84 -3.31
N ALA A 91 -25.86 -1.72 -3.70
CA ALA A 91 -24.71 -2.17 -2.91
C ALA A 91 -23.66 -1.05 -2.85
N LYS A 92 -23.18 -0.75 -1.65
CA LYS A 92 -22.09 0.21 -1.45
C LYS A 92 -20.78 -0.36 -1.98
N ASP A 93 -19.87 0.53 -2.38
CA ASP A 93 -18.47 0.15 -2.59
C ASP A 93 -17.84 -0.22 -1.26
N LEU A 94 -16.87 -1.13 -1.31
CA LEU A 94 -16.25 -1.73 -0.14
C LEU A 94 -14.74 -1.57 -0.22
N LEU A 95 -14.15 -0.88 0.76
CA LEU A 95 -12.70 -0.77 0.93
C LEU A 95 -12.27 -1.63 2.12
N ILE A 96 -11.29 -2.49 1.90
CA ILE A 96 -10.78 -3.43 2.90
C ILE A 96 -9.27 -3.25 3.06
N ASN A 97 -8.86 -2.81 4.24
CA ASN A 97 -7.48 -2.73 4.66
C ASN A 97 -7.08 -3.84 5.62
N LEU A 98 -6.13 -4.66 5.19
CA LEU A 98 -5.67 -5.87 5.88
C LEU A 98 -4.15 -6.03 5.71
N PRO A 99 -3.45 -6.56 6.73
CA PRO A 99 -2.04 -6.90 6.63
C PRO A 99 -1.77 -7.91 5.49
N PRO A 100 -0.57 -7.91 4.91
CA PRO A 100 -0.10 -9.00 4.06
C PRO A 100 -0.19 -10.37 4.76
N GLY A 101 -0.35 -11.44 3.97
CA GLY A 101 -0.36 -12.81 4.51
C GLY A 101 -1.69 -13.26 5.15
N THR A 102 -2.76 -12.48 5.00
CA THR A 102 -4.09 -12.72 5.60
C THR A 102 -5.05 -13.49 4.70
N SER A 103 -4.57 -14.00 3.56
CA SER A 103 -5.37 -14.72 2.54
C SER A 103 -6.36 -13.86 1.74
N LYS A 104 -6.24 -12.53 1.80
CA LYS A 104 -7.09 -11.57 1.07
C LYS A 104 -7.26 -11.91 -0.42
N SER A 105 -6.16 -12.13 -1.16
CA SER A 105 -6.20 -12.41 -2.60
C SER A 105 -6.82 -13.77 -2.93
N ALA A 106 -6.65 -14.76 -2.06
CA ALA A 106 -7.28 -16.08 -2.25
C ALA A 106 -8.80 -15.99 -2.10
N ILE A 107 -9.28 -15.20 -1.13
CA ILE A 107 -10.70 -14.99 -0.89
C ILE A 107 -11.30 -14.14 -2.01
N PHE A 108 -10.79 -12.91 -2.22
CA PHE A 108 -11.46 -11.92 -3.07
C PHE A 108 -11.09 -12.04 -4.55
N SER A 109 -9.86 -12.38 -4.89
CA SER A 109 -9.39 -12.35 -6.28
C SER A 109 -9.43 -13.71 -6.96
N ILE A 110 -9.62 -14.80 -6.21
CA ILE A 110 -9.63 -16.17 -6.74
C ILE A 110 -10.97 -16.84 -6.47
N MET A 111 -11.37 -16.98 -5.20
CA MET A 111 -12.54 -17.77 -4.84
C MET A 111 -13.86 -17.00 -4.97
N LEU A 112 -13.89 -15.69 -4.73
CA LEU A 112 -15.11 -14.89 -4.84
C LEU A 112 -15.66 -14.86 -6.28
N PRO A 113 -14.87 -14.58 -7.35
CA PRO A 113 -15.39 -14.65 -8.72
C PRO A 113 -15.89 -16.04 -9.09
N ALA A 114 -15.18 -17.09 -8.66
CA ALA A 114 -15.61 -18.48 -8.87
C ALA A 114 -16.94 -18.77 -8.15
N TRP A 115 -17.08 -18.33 -6.89
CA TRP A 115 -18.32 -18.51 -6.14
C TRP A 115 -19.50 -17.76 -6.76
N ILE A 116 -19.29 -16.51 -7.20
CA ILE A 116 -20.33 -15.73 -7.91
C ILE A 116 -20.81 -16.51 -9.14
N LEU A 117 -19.90 -17.03 -9.95
CA LEU A 117 -20.25 -17.82 -11.15
C LEU A 117 -20.88 -19.18 -10.81
N ALA A 118 -20.64 -19.73 -9.62
CA ALA A 118 -21.32 -20.94 -9.13
C ALA A 118 -22.78 -20.66 -8.76
N VAL A 119 -23.07 -19.45 -8.26
CA VAL A 119 -24.41 -18.98 -7.90
C VAL A 119 -25.17 -18.52 -9.13
N ASP A 120 -24.55 -17.67 -9.95
CA ASP A 120 -25.10 -17.13 -11.19
C ASP A 120 -24.01 -17.06 -12.28
N PRO A 121 -24.03 -17.98 -13.26
CA PRO A 121 -23.02 -18.03 -14.31
C PRO A 121 -23.14 -16.89 -15.33
N SER A 122 -24.20 -16.05 -15.29
CA SER A 122 -24.38 -14.90 -16.20
C SER A 122 -23.67 -13.62 -15.74
N MET A 123 -23.15 -13.61 -14.50
CA MET A 123 -22.48 -12.45 -13.91
C MET A 123 -21.12 -12.17 -14.55
N LEU A 124 -20.85 -10.91 -14.90
CA LEU A 124 -19.55 -10.49 -15.42
C LEU A 124 -18.76 -9.72 -14.36
N ILE A 125 -17.57 -10.22 -14.01
CA ILE A 125 -16.68 -9.60 -13.01
C ILE A 125 -15.48 -8.96 -13.72
N ILE A 126 -15.14 -7.72 -13.37
CA ILE A 126 -13.84 -7.13 -13.70
C ILE A 126 -12.93 -7.27 -12.49
N SER A 127 -11.71 -7.77 -12.69
CA SER A 127 -10.69 -7.90 -11.66
C SER A 127 -9.43 -7.13 -12.03
N GLY A 128 -8.98 -6.24 -11.16
CA GLY A 128 -7.82 -5.37 -11.34
C GLY A 128 -6.72 -5.62 -10.31
N SER A 129 -5.47 -5.34 -10.69
CA SER A 129 -4.31 -5.28 -9.77
C SER A 129 -3.28 -4.26 -10.28
N CYS A 130 -2.26 -3.94 -9.47
CA CYS A 130 -1.23 -2.95 -9.79
C CYS A 130 -0.47 -3.24 -11.10
N ASN A 131 -0.30 -4.52 -11.45
CA ASN A 131 0.27 -4.93 -12.72
C ASN A 131 -0.50 -6.10 -13.35
N TYR A 132 -0.46 -6.17 -14.69
CA TYR A 132 -1.23 -7.14 -15.46
C TYR A 132 -0.80 -8.58 -15.19
N THR A 133 0.50 -8.83 -15.01
CA THR A 133 1.04 -10.18 -14.75
C THR A 133 0.47 -10.79 -13.47
N LEU A 134 0.40 -10.01 -12.39
CA LEU A 134 -0.21 -10.43 -11.13
C LEU A 134 -1.71 -10.67 -11.31
N ALA A 135 -2.41 -9.76 -11.99
CA ALA A 135 -3.83 -9.90 -12.26
C ALA A 135 -4.16 -11.17 -13.07
N GLU A 136 -3.34 -11.49 -14.08
CA GLU A 136 -3.46 -12.71 -14.90
C GLU A 136 -3.17 -13.98 -14.10
N ALA A 137 -2.19 -13.95 -13.20
CA ALA A 137 -1.89 -15.07 -12.31
C ALA A 137 -3.08 -15.39 -11.37
N LEU A 138 -3.73 -14.35 -10.83
CA LEU A 138 -4.94 -14.50 -10.01
C LEU A 138 -6.12 -15.05 -10.83
N SER A 139 -6.28 -14.57 -12.07
CA SER A 139 -7.29 -15.10 -13.02
C SER A 139 -7.05 -16.58 -13.35
N THR A 140 -5.80 -16.96 -13.58
CA THR A 140 -5.43 -18.36 -13.86
C THR A 140 -5.82 -19.27 -12.70
N LYS A 141 -5.53 -18.88 -11.45
CA LYS A 141 -5.96 -19.65 -10.27
C LYS A 141 -7.47 -19.74 -10.13
N CYS A 142 -8.20 -18.65 -10.43
CA CYS A 142 -9.66 -18.67 -10.45
C CYS A 142 -10.20 -19.65 -11.49
N ARG A 143 -9.63 -19.67 -12.70
CA ARG A 143 -9.96 -20.65 -13.74
C ARG A 143 -9.69 -22.07 -13.28
N SER A 144 -8.56 -22.34 -12.62
CA SER A 144 -8.27 -23.67 -12.06
C SER A 144 -9.31 -24.14 -11.06
N VAL A 145 -9.88 -23.24 -10.24
CA VAL A 145 -11.02 -23.58 -9.36
C VAL A 145 -12.22 -24.01 -10.19
N ILE A 146 -12.65 -23.20 -11.14
CA ILE A 146 -13.83 -23.46 -11.99
C ILE A 146 -13.66 -24.74 -12.83
N GLN A 147 -12.45 -24.98 -13.32
CA GLN A 147 -12.10 -26.13 -14.14
C GLN A 147 -11.85 -27.40 -13.33
N SER A 148 -11.76 -27.35 -12.00
CA SER A 148 -11.54 -28.54 -11.17
C SER A 148 -12.72 -29.51 -11.25
N ASP A 149 -12.46 -30.82 -11.16
CA ASP A 149 -13.50 -31.85 -11.18
C ASP A 149 -14.54 -31.64 -10.06
N LYS A 150 -14.06 -31.22 -8.88
CA LYS A 150 -14.91 -30.86 -7.74
C LYS A 150 -15.88 -29.75 -8.10
N TYR A 151 -15.41 -28.66 -8.71
CA TYR A 151 -16.28 -27.54 -9.09
C TYR A 151 -17.27 -27.95 -10.18
N ARG A 152 -16.82 -28.69 -11.20
CA ARG A 152 -17.70 -29.16 -12.30
C ARG A 152 -18.79 -30.11 -11.82
N SER A 153 -18.46 -30.95 -10.83
CA SER A 153 -19.40 -31.87 -10.17
C SER A 153 -20.41 -31.10 -9.32
N PHE A 154 -19.97 -30.09 -8.57
CA PHE A 154 -20.86 -29.32 -7.69
C PHE A 154 -21.76 -28.37 -8.49
N PHE A 155 -21.23 -27.74 -9.55
CA PHE A 155 -21.93 -26.72 -10.32
C PHE A 155 -21.98 -27.11 -11.79
N PRO A 156 -22.83 -28.08 -12.17
CA PRO A 156 -22.85 -28.62 -13.53
C PRO A 156 -23.27 -27.59 -14.60
N LEU A 157 -24.00 -26.56 -14.19
CA LEU A 157 -24.44 -25.48 -15.08
C LEU A 157 -23.35 -24.44 -15.35
N THR A 158 -22.37 -24.28 -14.45
CA THR A 158 -21.29 -23.31 -14.67
C THR A 158 -20.19 -23.97 -15.52
N ARG A 159 -20.18 -23.67 -16.81
CA ARG A 159 -19.17 -24.16 -17.79
C ARG A 159 -18.52 -22.98 -18.49
N LEU A 160 -17.20 -23.07 -18.66
CA LEU A 160 -16.46 -22.07 -19.44
C LEU A 160 -16.77 -22.24 -20.92
N ASN A 161 -16.92 -21.11 -21.61
CA ASN A 161 -17.09 -21.06 -23.05
C ASN A 161 -15.75 -21.39 -23.73
N PRO A 162 -15.63 -22.49 -24.50
CA PRO A 162 -14.37 -22.89 -25.12
C PRO A 162 -13.86 -21.87 -26.14
N VAL A 163 -14.72 -21.00 -26.67
CA VAL A 163 -14.35 -19.94 -27.62
C VAL A 163 -13.68 -18.77 -26.90
N GLN A 164 -14.08 -18.49 -25.66
CA GLN A 164 -13.56 -17.39 -24.86
C GLN A 164 -13.10 -17.90 -23.49
N ASP A 165 -11.92 -18.53 -23.46
CA ASP A 165 -11.31 -19.10 -22.27
C ASP A 165 -9.81 -18.77 -22.17
N SER A 166 -9.49 -17.47 -22.23
CA SER A 166 -8.13 -16.96 -22.07
C SER A 166 -7.83 -16.59 -20.61
N LYS A 167 -6.54 -16.47 -20.26
CA LYS A 167 -6.15 -16.07 -18.90
C LYS A 167 -6.57 -14.63 -18.55
N GLY A 168 -6.53 -13.72 -19.52
CA GLY A 168 -6.95 -12.33 -19.35
C GLY A 168 -8.47 -12.14 -19.40
N HIS A 169 -9.19 -13.01 -20.11
CA HIS A 169 -10.63 -12.94 -20.27
C HIS A 169 -11.22 -14.32 -20.54
N PHE A 170 -12.11 -14.77 -19.65
CA PHE A 170 -12.90 -15.98 -19.86
C PHE A 170 -14.38 -15.70 -19.65
N GLU A 171 -15.22 -16.39 -20.40
CA GLU A 171 -16.67 -16.32 -20.31
C GLU A 171 -17.24 -17.69 -19.93
N THR A 172 -18.42 -17.70 -19.32
CA THR A 172 -19.22 -18.91 -19.19
C THR A 172 -20.09 -19.09 -20.43
N VAL A 173 -20.66 -20.28 -20.61
CA VAL A 173 -21.68 -20.54 -21.64
C VAL A 173 -22.98 -19.73 -21.45
N PHE A 174 -23.12 -19.02 -20.33
CA PHE A 174 -24.24 -18.12 -20.03
C PHE A 174 -23.88 -16.63 -20.20
N GLY A 175 -22.72 -16.31 -20.77
CA GLY A 175 -22.31 -14.93 -21.09
C GLY A 175 -21.75 -14.11 -19.92
N GLY A 176 -21.74 -14.67 -18.71
CA GLY A 176 -20.95 -14.14 -17.59
C GLY A 176 -19.48 -14.48 -17.73
N GLY A 177 -18.67 -14.16 -16.72
CA GLY A 177 -17.25 -14.47 -16.74
C GLY A 177 -16.39 -13.52 -15.94
N ARG A 178 -15.11 -13.44 -16.30
CA ARG A 178 -14.13 -12.56 -15.68
C ARG A 178 -13.23 -11.90 -16.71
N ILE A 179 -13.04 -10.59 -16.55
CA ILE A 179 -12.07 -9.79 -17.30
C ILE A 179 -10.98 -9.31 -16.35
N THR A 180 -9.73 -9.44 -16.78
CA THR A 180 -8.55 -9.00 -16.05
C THR A 180 -8.09 -7.64 -16.57
N CYS A 181 -7.68 -6.75 -15.67
CA CYS A 181 -7.14 -5.45 -16.00
C CYS A 181 -6.03 -5.03 -15.03
N SER A 182 -5.31 -3.98 -15.40
CA SER A 182 -4.35 -3.27 -14.56
C SER A 182 -4.27 -1.80 -14.96
N ILE A 183 -3.50 -1.03 -14.19
CA ILE A 183 -3.16 0.36 -14.53
C ILE A 183 -2.61 0.42 -15.95
N GLY A 184 -3.14 1.35 -16.75
CA GLY A 184 -2.72 1.57 -18.13
C GLY A 184 -3.25 0.57 -19.16
N THR A 185 -4.09 -0.40 -18.76
CA THR A 185 -4.81 -1.27 -19.71
C THR A 185 -6.22 -0.74 -19.94
N ALA A 186 -6.55 -0.47 -21.20
CA ALA A 186 -7.88 0.01 -21.55
C ALA A 186 -8.91 -1.13 -21.47
N ILE A 187 -9.96 -0.94 -20.67
CA ILE A 187 -11.10 -1.86 -20.60
C ILE A 187 -12.15 -1.36 -21.60
N ILE A 188 -12.02 -1.66 -22.89
CA ILE A 188 -12.93 -1.10 -23.91
C ILE A 188 -14.21 -1.94 -24.04
N GLY A 189 -15.36 -1.28 -24.02
CA GLY A 189 -16.65 -1.87 -24.43
C GLY A 189 -17.25 -2.95 -23.51
N LYS A 190 -16.69 -3.15 -22.31
CA LYS A 190 -17.18 -4.14 -21.33
C LYS A 190 -17.60 -3.46 -20.03
N HIS A 191 -18.76 -3.85 -19.50
CA HIS A 191 -19.31 -3.38 -18.24
C HIS A 191 -19.54 -4.54 -17.27
N ALA A 192 -19.06 -4.39 -16.04
CA ALA A 192 -19.14 -5.42 -15.01
C ALA A 192 -20.41 -5.30 -14.17
N ASP A 193 -20.88 -6.45 -13.67
CA ASP A 193 -21.82 -6.49 -12.56
C ASP A 193 -21.11 -6.28 -11.22
N LEU A 194 -19.85 -6.70 -11.08
CA LEU A 194 -19.00 -6.47 -9.89
C LEU A 194 -17.56 -6.15 -10.30
N ILE A 195 -16.94 -5.18 -9.64
CA ILE A 195 -15.52 -4.83 -9.82
C ILE A 195 -14.74 -5.25 -8.58
N ILE A 196 -13.60 -5.89 -8.76
CA ILE A 196 -12.70 -6.30 -7.66
C ILE A 196 -11.30 -5.76 -7.97
N VAL A 197 -10.69 -5.02 -7.05
CA VAL A 197 -9.33 -4.51 -7.19
C VAL A 197 -8.49 -5.00 -6.02
N ASP A 198 -7.45 -5.79 -6.31
CA ASP A 198 -6.54 -6.37 -5.32
C ASP A 198 -5.14 -5.79 -5.49
N ASP A 199 -4.70 -5.07 -4.47
CA ASP A 199 -3.47 -4.29 -4.44
C ASP A 199 -3.37 -3.37 -5.67
N SER A 200 -4.07 -2.22 -5.64
CA SER A 200 -4.06 -1.24 -6.74
C SER A 200 -2.69 -0.65 -7.02
N GLU A 201 -1.78 -0.64 -6.04
CA GLU A 201 -0.43 -0.12 -6.17
C GLU A 201 0.56 -0.90 -5.31
N THR A 202 1.87 -0.80 -5.62
CA THR A 202 2.93 -1.29 -4.72
C THR A 202 3.34 -0.22 -3.73
N TYR A 203 4.12 -0.59 -2.71
CA TYR A 203 4.71 0.36 -1.77
C TYR A 203 5.48 1.47 -2.52
N GLU A 204 6.32 1.09 -3.49
CA GLU A 204 7.13 2.02 -4.28
C GLU A 204 6.26 2.97 -5.12
N MET A 205 5.17 2.46 -5.72
CA MET A 205 4.21 3.27 -6.46
C MET A 205 3.52 4.29 -5.55
N ALA A 206 3.13 3.87 -4.34
CA ALA A 206 2.50 4.75 -3.36
C ALA A 206 3.43 5.89 -2.88
N GLN A 207 4.75 5.71 -2.92
CA GLN A 207 5.68 6.80 -2.61
C GLN A 207 5.91 7.74 -3.80
N SER A 208 5.69 7.28 -5.04
CA SER A 208 5.88 8.07 -6.26
C SER A 208 4.65 8.96 -6.54
N PRO A 209 4.77 10.31 -6.57
CA PRO A 209 3.63 11.18 -6.88
C PRO A 209 3.03 10.92 -8.27
N ILE A 210 3.88 10.62 -9.25
CA ILE A 210 3.47 10.37 -10.64
C ILE A 210 2.67 9.06 -10.72
N GLU A 211 3.20 7.99 -10.14
CA GLU A 211 2.51 6.69 -10.16
C GLU A 211 1.24 6.71 -9.31
N ARG A 212 1.23 7.38 -8.15
CA ARG A 212 0.01 7.62 -7.36
C ARG A 212 -1.07 8.29 -8.20
N THR A 213 -0.74 9.38 -8.88
CA THR A 213 -1.70 10.11 -9.72
C THR A 213 -2.25 9.22 -10.83
N ARG A 214 -1.40 8.38 -11.42
CA ARG A 214 -1.79 7.39 -12.43
C ARG A 214 -2.74 6.33 -11.88
N VAL A 215 -2.46 5.78 -10.69
CA VAL A 215 -3.33 4.80 -10.00
C VAL A 215 -4.68 5.44 -9.69
N GLN A 216 -4.69 6.63 -9.11
CA GLN A 216 -5.91 7.36 -8.74
C GLN A 216 -6.77 7.69 -9.97
N SER A 217 -6.14 8.08 -11.08
CA SER A 217 -6.82 8.34 -12.35
C SER A 217 -7.45 7.06 -12.92
N TRP A 218 -6.76 5.92 -12.81
CA TRP A 218 -7.30 4.63 -13.23
C TRP A 218 -8.50 4.19 -12.38
N LEU A 219 -8.41 4.34 -11.05
CA LEU A 219 -9.51 4.02 -10.12
C LEU A 219 -10.75 4.88 -10.41
N LYS A 220 -10.58 6.21 -10.52
CA LYS A 220 -11.68 7.16 -10.68
C LYS A 220 -12.20 7.25 -12.10
N GLY A 221 -11.35 7.21 -13.12
CA GLY A 221 -11.73 7.44 -14.51
C GLY A 221 -12.05 6.15 -15.26
N ASP A 222 -11.14 5.18 -15.21
CA ASP A 222 -11.23 4.01 -16.07
C ASP A 222 -12.12 2.92 -15.49
N LEU A 223 -11.97 2.61 -14.20
CA LEU A 223 -12.69 1.53 -13.53
C LEU A 223 -14.12 1.93 -13.14
N SER A 224 -14.30 3.13 -12.58
CA SER A 224 -15.63 3.59 -12.14
C SER A 224 -16.66 3.63 -13.27
N THR A 225 -16.21 3.90 -14.51
CA THR A 225 -17.05 3.95 -15.70
C THR A 225 -17.46 2.57 -16.21
N ARG A 226 -16.87 1.49 -15.67
CA ARG A 226 -17.22 0.09 -16.03
C ARG A 226 -18.35 -0.49 -15.20
N LYS A 227 -18.87 0.24 -14.22
CA LYS A 227 -20.10 -0.14 -13.53
C LYS A 227 -21.25 -0.24 -14.53
N ARG A 228 -21.88 -1.42 -14.65
CA ARG A 228 -23.00 -1.63 -15.57
C ARG A 228 -24.23 -0.85 -15.13
N ASP A 229 -24.54 -0.92 -13.85
CA ASP A 229 -25.59 -0.12 -13.20
C ASP A 229 -24.94 0.63 -12.05
N LYS A 230 -25.02 1.96 -12.06
CA LYS A 230 -24.32 2.80 -11.08
C LYS A 230 -24.88 2.68 -9.66
N LEU A 231 -26.11 2.20 -9.49
CA LEU A 231 -26.75 2.02 -8.20
C LEU A 231 -26.56 0.59 -7.66
N VAL A 232 -26.47 -0.39 -8.56
CA VAL A 232 -26.37 -1.81 -8.20
C VAL A 232 -24.92 -2.32 -8.21
N THR A 233 -24.12 -1.96 -9.23
CA THR A 233 -22.74 -2.47 -9.34
C THR A 233 -21.86 -1.90 -8.24
N SER A 234 -21.28 -2.80 -7.45
CA SER A 234 -20.31 -2.47 -6.40
C SER A 234 -18.88 -2.75 -6.86
N SER A 235 -17.96 -1.94 -6.33
CA SER A 235 -16.52 -2.15 -6.39
C SER A 235 -15.99 -2.59 -5.02
N ILE A 236 -15.20 -3.65 -5.01
CA ILE A 236 -14.48 -4.13 -3.82
C ILE A 236 -13.00 -3.86 -4.00
N TYR A 237 -12.45 -2.98 -3.18
CA TYR A 237 -11.03 -2.63 -3.12
C TYR A 237 -10.39 -3.32 -1.91
N ILE A 238 -9.32 -4.08 -2.12
CA ILE A 238 -8.61 -4.78 -1.05
C ILE A 238 -7.10 -4.58 -1.16
N GLN A 239 -6.48 -4.09 -0.09
CA GLN A 239 -5.04 -3.86 -0.04
C GLN A 239 -4.58 -3.58 1.40
N GLN A 240 -3.31 -3.79 1.72
CA GLN A 240 -2.74 -3.14 2.90
C GLN A 240 -2.65 -1.61 2.70
N ARG A 241 -2.59 -0.83 3.78
CA ARG A 241 -2.16 0.58 3.67
C ARG A 241 -0.70 0.63 3.22
N LEU A 242 -0.38 1.61 2.38
CA LEU A 242 0.95 1.78 1.76
C LEU A 242 1.56 3.16 2.00
N GLY A 243 0.77 4.10 2.50
CA GLY A 243 1.22 5.45 2.83
C GLY A 243 0.05 6.34 3.24
N PHE A 244 0.35 7.58 3.62
CA PHE A 244 -0.69 8.54 3.99
C PHE A 244 -1.61 8.87 2.80
N SER A 245 -1.02 9.16 1.64
CA SER A 245 -1.73 9.48 0.39
C SER A 245 -1.87 8.29 -0.55
N ASP A 246 -1.97 7.07 0.01
CA ASP A 246 -2.23 5.88 -0.78
C ASP A 246 -3.64 5.90 -1.40
N SER A 247 -3.88 4.95 -2.30
CA SER A 247 -5.16 4.75 -2.97
C SER A 247 -6.31 4.46 -2.01
N SER A 248 -6.03 3.89 -0.83
CA SER A 248 -7.05 3.74 0.22
C SER A 248 -7.51 5.09 0.76
N ASN A 249 -6.57 5.99 1.06
CA ASN A 249 -6.89 7.35 1.47
C ASN A 249 -7.66 8.10 0.39
N PHE A 250 -7.19 8.02 -0.86
CA PHE A 250 -7.87 8.63 -2.01
C PHE A 250 -9.32 8.15 -2.16
N LEU A 251 -9.58 6.84 -2.03
CA LEU A 251 -10.93 6.30 -2.14
C LEU A 251 -11.84 6.78 -1.00
N LEU A 252 -11.32 6.88 0.22
CA LEU A 252 -12.05 7.42 1.38
C LEU A 252 -12.40 8.90 1.22
N GLU A 253 -11.52 9.69 0.60
CA GLU A 253 -11.78 11.10 0.28
C GLU A 253 -12.76 11.26 -0.88
N LEU A 254 -12.67 10.38 -1.87
CA LEU A 254 -13.52 10.42 -3.07
C LEU A 254 -14.97 10.02 -2.78
N ASP A 255 -15.16 9.00 -1.94
CA ASP A 255 -16.47 8.48 -1.55
C ASP A 255 -16.58 8.36 -0.02
N PRO A 256 -17.09 9.38 0.67
CA PRO A 256 -17.32 9.33 2.12
C PRO A 256 -18.30 8.24 2.56
N ASP A 257 -19.11 7.71 1.64
CA ASP A 257 -20.10 6.67 1.90
C ASP A 257 -19.57 5.25 1.70
N ILE A 258 -18.32 5.10 1.21
CA ILE A 258 -17.68 3.81 1.00
C ILE A 258 -17.63 3.03 2.32
N GLU A 259 -18.02 1.76 2.27
CA GLU A 259 -17.94 0.93 3.46
C GLU A 259 -16.47 0.55 3.71
N HIS A 260 -15.93 0.95 4.87
CA HIS A 260 -14.53 0.75 5.21
C HIS A 260 -14.36 -0.35 6.27
N ILE A 261 -13.66 -1.41 5.90
CA ILE A 261 -13.11 -2.42 6.82
C ILE A 261 -11.62 -2.16 6.96
N CYS A 262 -11.14 -2.04 8.20
CA CYS A 262 -9.72 -1.85 8.50
C CYS A 262 -9.36 -2.72 9.70
N LEU A 263 -8.50 -3.72 9.49
CA LEU A 263 -8.10 -4.68 10.53
C LEU A 263 -6.58 -4.68 10.71
N PRO A 264 -6.01 -3.83 11.59
CA PRO A 264 -4.61 -3.88 12.01
C PRO A 264 -4.16 -5.26 12.51
N ALA A 265 -2.89 -5.60 12.31
CA ALA A 265 -2.32 -6.85 12.82
C ALA A 265 -2.24 -6.88 14.36
N ASP A 266 -1.76 -5.80 14.97
CA ASP A 266 -1.59 -5.63 16.41
C ASP A 266 -2.23 -4.31 16.88
N ILE A 267 -3.21 -4.38 17.78
CA ILE A 267 -3.93 -3.24 18.37
C ILE A 267 -3.48 -2.95 19.81
N SER A 268 -2.31 -3.43 20.23
CA SER A 268 -1.76 -3.17 21.57
C SER A 268 -1.53 -1.66 21.83
N ASP A 269 -1.30 -0.87 20.77
CA ASP A 269 -1.28 0.59 20.84
C ASP A 269 -2.71 1.17 20.74
N PRO A 270 -3.21 1.93 21.73
CA PRO A 270 -4.52 2.58 21.69
C PRO A 270 -4.76 3.46 20.45
N LYS A 271 -3.71 4.01 19.84
CA LYS A 271 -3.82 4.77 18.58
C LYS A 271 -4.18 3.86 17.42
N VAL A 272 -3.55 2.69 17.33
CA VAL A 272 -3.84 1.68 16.31
C VAL A 272 -5.20 1.04 16.55
N GLU A 273 -5.57 0.81 17.81
CA GLU A 273 -6.87 0.26 18.17
C GLU A 273 -8.04 1.10 17.63
N LYS A 274 -7.90 2.44 17.60
CA LYS A 274 -8.92 3.35 17.03
C LYS A 274 -9.11 3.19 15.52
N LEU A 275 -8.14 2.61 14.82
CA LEU A 275 -8.21 2.40 13.37
C LEU A 275 -9.06 1.19 12.98
N VAL A 276 -9.38 0.31 13.94
CA VAL A 276 -10.22 -0.87 13.69
C VAL A 276 -11.59 -0.43 13.20
N LYS A 277 -11.93 -0.84 11.97
CA LYS A 277 -13.23 -0.58 11.35
C LYS A 277 -13.86 -1.86 10.82
N PRO A 278 -15.15 -2.08 11.08
CA PRO A 278 -15.96 -1.41 12.11
C PRO A 278 -15.44 -1.67 13.54
N SER A 279 -15.66 -0.71 14.44
CA SER A 279 -15.08 -0.72 15.80
C SER A 279 -15.50 -1.91 16.66
N TYR A 280 -16.69 -2.50 16.41
CA TYR A 280 -17.14 -3.67 17.16
C TYR A 280 -16.28 -4.92 16.93
N LEU A 281 -15.45 -4.95 15.87
CA LEU A 281 -14.59 -6.09 15.56
C LEU A 281 -13.41 -6.24 16.52
N LYS A 282 -13.09 -5.21 17.30
CA LYS A 282 -12.08 -5.24 18.36
C LYS A 282 -12.26 -6.42 19.32
N LYS A 283 -13.51 -6.80 19.60
CA LYS A 283 -13.84 -7.92 20.51
C LYS A 283 -13.33 -9.29 20.04
N TYR A 284 -12.97 -9.43 18.76
CA TYR A 284 -12.46 -10.69 18.21
C TYR A 284 -10.93 -10.79 18.24
N TYR A 285 -10.24 -9.68 18.52
CA TYR A 285 -8.79 -9.70 18.72
C TYR A 285 -8.44 -10.48 19.98
N LYS A 286 -7.38 -11.28 19.90
CA LYS A 286 -6.89 -12.09 21.02
C LYS A 286 -5.49 -11.60 21.37
N GLU A 287 -5.28 -11.20 22.62
CA GLU A 287 -3.99 -10.65 23.09
C GLU A 287 -3.54 -9.40 22.31
N GLY A 288 -4.50 -8.64 21.78
CA GLY A 288 -4.26 -7.50 20.89
C GLY A 288 -3.97 -7.89 19.44
N LEU A 289 -3.98 -9.17 19.08
CA LEU A 289 -3.64 -9.65 17.73
C LEU A 289 -4.87 -10.05 16.93
N MET A 290 -4.89 -9.67 15.65
CA MET A 290 -5.96 -10.05 14.72
C MET A 290 -5.95 -11.56 14.46
N ASP A 291 -4.75 -12.14 14.30
CA ASP A 291 -4.55 -13.55 13.99
C ASP A 291 -3.36 -14.10 14.77
N VAL A 292 -3.61 -14.68 15.95
CA VAL A 292 -2.57 -15.25 16.82
C VAL A 292 -1.78 -16.40 16.17
N ASN A 293 -2.34 -17.06 15.15
CA ASN A 293 -1.72 -18.22 14.51
C ASN A 293 -0.76 -17.80 13.38
N ARG A 294 -1.16 -16.81 12.57
CA ARG A 294 -0.36 -16.32 11.43
C ARG A 294 0.44 -15.06 11.72
N LEU A 295 -0.05 -14.23 12.62
CA LEU A 295 0.49 -12.93 13.01
C LEU A 295 0.78 -12.91 14.51
N SER A 296 1.37 -13.98 15.03
CA SER A 296 1.86 -14.03 16.41
C SER A 296 2.92 -12.94 16.67
N ARG A 297 3.15 -12.57 17.94
CA ARG A 297 4.19 -11.56 18.29
C ARG A 297 5.55 -11.90 17.67
N ALA A 298 5.96 -13.17 17.75
CA ALA A 298 7.21 -13.64 17.14
C ALA A 298 7.22 -13.52 15.61
N ALA A 299 6.08 -13.77 14.94
CA ALA A 299 5.95 -13.58 13.50
C ALA A 299 6.04 -12.09 13.12
N LEU A 300 5.37 -11.22 13.87
CA LEU A 300 5.42 -9.76 13.67
C LEU A 300 6.82 -9.19 13.89
N GLU A 301 7.53 -9.63 14.93
CA GLU A 301 8.93 -9.26 15.16
C GLU A 301 9.84 -9.70 14.00
N LYS A 302 9.60 -10.91 13.46
CA LYS A 302 10.34 -11.39 12.29
C LYS A 302 10.04 -10.54 11.05
N ILE A 303 8.77 -10.21 10.80
CA ILE A 303 8.37 -9.33 9.69
C ILE A 303 9.05 -7.96 9.82
N LEU A 304 9.05 -7.37 11.03
CA LEU A 304 9.74 -6.11 11.29
C LEU A 304 11.25 -6.19 10.97
N LYS A 305 11.91 -7.29 11.39
CA LYS A 305 13.32 -7.56 11.05
C LYS A 305 13.53 -7.71 9.53
N ASP A 306 12.65 -8.43 8.84
CA ASP A 306 12.71 -8.62 7.38
C ASP A 306 12.49 -7.31 6.61
N MET A 307 11.69 -6.40 7.16
CA MET A 307 11.55 -5.00 6.71
C MET A 307 12.76 -4.12 7.08
N LYS A 308 13.90 -4.74 7.43
CA LYS A 308 15.16 -4.10 7.86
C LYS A 308 15.01 -3.23 9.12
N GLY A 309 13.98 -3.48 9.93
CA GLY A 309 13.64 -2.67 11.10
C GLY A 309 12.90 -1.37 10.76
N SER A 310 12.30 -1.25 9.57
CA SER A 310 11.48 -0.10 9.21
C SER A 310 10.16 -0.11 9.99
N THR A 311 10.14 0.50 11.17
CA THR A 311 8.94 0.64 12.01
C THR A 311 7.82 1.39 11.29
N LEU A 312 8.18 2.37 10.45
CA LEU A 312 7.23 3.08 9.59
C LEU A 312 6.50 2.12 8.65
N ARG A 313 7.25 1.40 7.81
CA ARG A 313 6.67 0.48 6.82
C ARG A 313 5.87 -0.61 7.51
N PHE A 314 6.36 -1.10 8.65
CA PHE A 314 5.66 -2.06 9.47
C PHE A 314 4.32 -1.50 10.00
N ASN A 315 4.30 -0.30 10.58
CA ASN A 315 3.06 0.29 11.08
C ASN A 315 2.05 0.57 9.97
N THR A 316 2.52 1.05 8.83
CA THR A 316 1.70 1.26 7.64
C THR A 316 1.11 -0.05 7.13
N GLU A 317 1.96 -1.02 6.73
CA GLU A 317 1.49 -2.23 6.05
C GLU A 317 0.88 -3.28 6.98
N MET A 318 1.36 -3.41 8.22
CA MET A 318 0.88 -4.41 9.19
C MET A 318 -0.20 -3.82 10.09
N ASN A 319 0.04 -2.66 10.70
CA ASN A 319 -0.91 -2.06 11.64
C ASN A 319 -1.96 -1.17 10.96
N GLN A 320 -1.97 -1.11 9.63
CA GLN A 320 -2.87 -0.24 8.84
C GLN A 320 -2.84 1.22 9.29
N ASN A 321 -1.72 1.63 9.89
CA ASN A 321 -1.50 2.94 10.47
C ASN A 321 -0.41 3.65 9.66
N PRO A 322 -0.74 4.16 8.47
CA PRO A 322 0.14 5.11 7.81
C PRO A 322 0.23 6.32 8.72
N THR A 323 1.43 6.55 9.27
CA THR A 323 1.68 7.50 10.35
C THR A 323 0.97 8.82 10.07
N ASP A 324 0.06 9.16 10.96
CA ASP A 324 -0.51 10.50 11.09
C ASP A 324 0.63 11.45 11.50
N GLU A 325 0.93 12.41 10.65
CA GLU A 325 1.95 13.44 10.91
C GLU A 325 1.60 14.31 12.12
N SER A 326 0.41 14.17 12.72
CA SER A 326 -0.02 14.93 13.90
C SER A 326 0.95 14.85 15.08
N SER A 327 1.69 13.76 15.27
CA SER A 327 2.75 13.67 16.30
C SER A 327 4.15 14.05 15.82
N SER A 328 4.33 14.33 14.53
CA SER A 328 5.61 14.82 14.01
C SER A 328 5.84 16.26 14.46
N PRO A 329 7.06 16.63 14.88
CA PRO A 329 7.38 18.03 15.18
C PRO A 329 7.33 18.92 13.94
N ILE A 330 7.39 18.35 12.74
CA ILE A 330 7.37 19.06 11.46
C ILE A 330 6.15 18.61 10.63
N LYS A 331 5.38 19.56 10.10
CA LYS A 331 4.17 19.29 9.31
C LYS A 331 4.41 19.51 7.81
N ARG A 332 3.79 18.70 6.95
CA ARG A 332 3.81 18.92 5.49
C ARG A 332 3.29 20.29 5.08
N GLU A 333 2.21 20.76 5.71
CA GLU A 333 1.58 22.04 5.40
C GLU A 333 2.50 23.26 5.62
N TRP A 334 3.59 23.09 6.37
CA TRP A 334 4.62 24.11 6.56
C TRP A 334 5.53 24.30 5.34
N PHE A 335 5.37 23.46 4.32
CA PHE A 335 6.13 23.51 3.07
C PHE A 335 5.22 23.84 1.88
N PRO A 336 4.90 25.13 1.64
CA PRO A 336 4.17 25.52 0.45
C PRO A 336 4.91 25.07 -0.81
N ILE A 337 4.19 24.46 -1.75
CA ILE A 337 4.73 24.05 -3.05
C ILE A 337 4.42 25.13 -4.07
N VAL A 338 5.45 25.63 -4.75
CA VAL A 338 5.33 26.62 -5.83
C VAL A 338 5.60 26.00 -7.19
N SER A 339 4.95 26.51 -8.24
CA SER A 339 5.19 26.04 -9.59
C SER A 339 6.60 26.37 -10.06
N THR A 340 7.15 25.51 -10.94
CA THR A 340 8.48 25.67 -11.52
C THR A 340 8.60 26.99 -12.29
N MET A 341 7.54 27.36 -13.01
CA MET A 341 7.47 28.59 -13.78
C MET A 341 7.58 29.83 -12.89
N TYR A 342 6.74 29.91 -11.85
CA TYR A 342 6.77 31.02 -10.88
C TYR A 342 8.13 31.12 -10.19
N PHE A 343 8.71 29.98 -9.79
CA PHE A 343 10.03 29.95 -9.18
C PHE A 343 11.12 30.54 -10.10
N PHE A 344 11.16 30.18 -11.38
CA PHE A 344 12.16 30.72 -12.30
C PHE A 344 11.98 32.21 -12.59
N GLU A 345 10.75 32.74 -12.55
CA GLU A 345 10.51 34.18 -12.61
C GLU A 345 11.14 34.90 -11.42
N LEU A 346 10.99 34.36 -10.20
CA LEU A 346 11.63 34.91 -9.01
C LEU A 346 13.15 34.86 -9.10
N VAL A 347 13.73 33.72 -9.51
CA VAL A 347 15.18 33.57 -9.68
C VAL A 347 15.73 34.64 -10.62
N LYS A 348 15.05 34.87 -11.76
CA LYS A 348 15.45 35.90 -12.74
C LYS A 348 15.31 37.31 -12.17
N LYS A 349 14.18 37.62 -11.53
CA LYS A 349 13.87 38.93 -10.96
C LYS A 349 14.87 39.35 -9.88
N HIS A 350 15.26 38.41 -9.02
CA HIS A 350 16.15 38.67 -7.89
C HIS A 350 17.63 38.33 -8.19
N ASN A 351 17.95 37.90 -9.42
CA ASN A 351 19.28 37.47 -9.82
C ASN A 351 19.88 36.46 -8.82
N ALA A 352 19.07 35.48 -8.42
CA ALA A 352 19.40 34.52 -7.38
C ALA A 352 20.24 33.36 -7.92
N TYR A 353 21.10 32.80 -7.06
CA TYR A 353 22.01 31.70 -7.41
C TYR A 353 21.84 30.52 -6.44
N PRO A 354 22.08 29.28 -6.91
CA PRO A 354 21.84 28.10 -6.10
C PRO A 354 22.94 27.89 -5.05
N PHE A 355 22.49 27.48 -3.86
CA PHE A 355 23.29 26.87 -2.79
C PHE A 355 23.07 25.37 -2.80
N PHE A 356 24.14 24.61 -2.56
CA PHE A 356 24.11 23.16 -2.58
C PHE A 356 24.58 22.60 -1.24
N TYR A 357 23.94 21.53 -0.80
CA TYR A 357 24.29 20.81 0.42
C TYR A 357 24.43 19.32 0.09
N LEU A 358 25.51 18.69 0.55
CA LEU A 358 25.81 17.29 0.31
C LEU A 358 26.09 16.56 1.62
N ASP A 359 25.35 15.48 1.84
CA ASP A 359 25.58 14.49 2.89
C ASP A 359 26.11 13.24 2.21
N THR A 360 27.33 12.86 2.59
CA THR A 360 28.06 11.75 1.97
C THR A 360 27.97 10.51 2.82
N ALA A 361 27.49 9.42 2.23
CA ALA A 361 27.67 8.09 2.76
C ALA A 361 28.78 7.35 2.02
N PHE A 362 29.28 6.28 2.62
CA PHE A 362 30.30 5.40 2.04
C PHE A 362 29.67 4.03 1.88
N THR A 363 29.14 3.66 0.70
CA THR A 363 28.95 2.25 0.25
C THR A 363 27.99 2.08 -0.96
N ASP A 364 28.24 1.06 -1.79
CA ASP A 364 27.34 0.59 -2.86
C ASP A 364 26.24 -0.35 -2.35
N ASN A 365 25.02 -0.22 -2.86
CA ASN A 365 23.96 -1.22 -2.62
C ASN A 365 24.05 -2.41 -3.60
N LYS A 366 25.19 -2.62 -4.26
CA LYS A 366 25.36 -3.72 -5.21
C LYS A 366 25.66 -5.02 -4.45
N PRO A 367 24.97 -6.13 -4.77
CA PRO A 367 25.34 -7.43 -4.24
C PRO A 367 26.81 -7.74 -4.58
N THR A 368 27.66 -7.94 -3.57
CA THR A 368 29.05 -8.35 -3.79
C THR A 368 29.16 -9.73 -4.46
N LYS A 369 28.06 -10.49 -4.51
CA LYS A 369 27.89 -11.76 -5.25
C LYS A 369 26.44 -11.91 -5.75
N PRO A 370 26.21 -12.56 -6.91
CA PRO A 370 24.86 -12.96 -7.32
C PRO A 370 24.20 -13.82 -6.23
N GLY A 371 22.99 -13.45 -5.80
CA GLY A 371 22.24 -14.21 -4.79
C GLY A 371 22.47 -13.84 -3.32
N ARG A 372 23.29 -12.82 -2.99
CA ARG A 372 23.34 -12.23 -1.64
C ARG A 372 22.61 -10.88 -1.58
N ARG A 373 21.93 -10.59 -0.46
CA ARG A 373 21.36 -9.25 -0.21
C ARG A 373 22.51 -8.25 0.07
N ALA A 374 22.39 -7.05 -0.48
CA ALA A 374 23.31 -5.95 -0.23
C ALA A 374 23.39 -5.58 1.27
N ASN A 375 24.55 -5.12 1.71
CA ASN A 375 24.81 -4.72 3.10
C ASN A 375 23.93 -3.53 3.55
N ARG A 376 23.83 -3.34 4.87
CA ARG A 376 23.12 -2.21 5.48
C ARG A 376 23.93 -0.94 5.23
N ASN A 377 23.48 -0.13 4.27
CA ASN A 377 24.18 1.08 3.85
C ASN A 377 23.31 2.31 4.08
N ASP A 378 23.95 3.43 4.37
CA ASP A 378 23.33 4.76 4.39
C ASP A 378 23.38 5.37 2.98
N PRO A 379 22.34 6.10 2.54
CA PRO A 379 22.34 6.78 1.26
C PRO A 379 23.15 8.09 1.32
N SER A 380 23.63 8.55 0.17
CA SER A 380 24.11 9.93 0.01
C SER A 380 22.97 10.80 -0.50
N ALA A 381 22.90 12.05 -0.05
CA ALA A 381 21.91 13.01 -0.53
C ALA A 381 22.54 14.34 -0.90
N ILE A 382 22.01 14.95 -1.96
CA ILE A 382 22.36 16.30 -2.39
C ILE A 382 21.09 17.13 -2.57
N MET A 383 21.11 18.36 -2.08
CA MET A 383 20.01 19.31 -2.16
C MET A 383 20.48 20.61 -2.81
N CYS A 384 19.66 21.13 -3.73
CA CYS A 384 19.79 22.46 -4.32
C CYS A 384 18.70 23.36 -3.76
N CYS A 385 19.09 24.54 -3.27
CA CYS A 385 18.18 25.54 -2.74
C CYS A 385 18.61 26.95 -3.12
N PHE A 386 17.67 27.89 -3.05
CA PHE A 386 17.88 29.31 -3.35
C PHE A 386 17.36 30.13 -2.18
N LEU A 387 18.15 31.11 -1.74
CA LEU A 387 17.68 32.16 -0.85
C LEU A 387 17.21 33.32 -1.71
N ILE A 388 15.91 33.61 -1.69
CA ILE A 388 15.32 34.74 -2.42
C ILE A 388 14.62 35.60 -1.37
N GLU A 389 15.11 36.83 -1.22
CA GLU A 389 14.74 37.71 -0.11
C GLU A 389 15.00 37.00 1.23
N ASN A 390 13.96 36.68 1.99
CA ASN A 390 14.05 36.00 3.29
C ASN A 390 13.50 34.57 3.28
N ASP A 391 13.19 34.04 2.09
CA ASP A 391 12.60 32.73 1.89
C ASP A 391 13.60 31.77 1.24
N LEU A 392 13.64 30.55 1.78
CA LEU A 392 14.41 29.44 1.22
C LEU A 392 13.53 28.60 0.30
N TYR A 393 13.91 28.53 -0.97
CA TYR A 393 13.27 27.70 -1.97
C TYR A 393 14.11 26.44 -2.21
N ILE A 394 13.59 25.27 -1.87
CA ILE A 394 14.24 24.00 -2.20
C ILE A 394 13.82 23.61 -3.61
N TYR A 395 14.77 23.66 -4.54
CA TYR A 395 14.53 23.44 -5.96
C TYR A 395 14.58 21.95 -6.33
N LYS A 396 15.56 21.23 -5.80
CA LYS A 396 15.78 19.82 -6.16
C LYS A 396 16.48 19.08 -5.04
N VAL A 397 16.08 17.83 -4.81
CA VAL A 397 16.75 16.89 -3.90
C VAL A 397 16.99 15.59 -4.65
N LEU A 398 18.17 15.01 -4.49
CA LEU A 398 18.53 13.70 -4.99
C LEU A 398 19.09 12.87 -3.83
N ARG A 399 18.61 11.64 -3.68
CA ARG A 399 19.13 10.65 -2.74
C ARG A 399 19.42 9.34 -3.47
N ASP A 400 20.62 8.80 -3.29
CA ASP A 400 21.03 7.56 -3.94
C ASP A 400 22.13 6.81 -3.15
N PHE A 401 22.31 5.51 -3.42
CA PHE A 401 23.33 4.67 -2.78
C PHE A 401 24.55 4.52 -3.69
N LEU A 402 25.48 5.47 -3.58
CA LEU A 402 26.59 5.62 -4.51
C LEU A 402 27.93 5.25 -3.85
N THR A 403 28.84 4.71 -4.65
CA THR A 403 30.26 4.62 -4.29
C THR A 403 30.93 5.99 -4.37
N GLY A 404 32.12 6.14 -3.79
CA GLY A 404 32.87 7.41 -3.86
C GLY A 404 33.02 7.98 -5.28
N PRO A 405 33.49 7.19 -6.28
CA PRO A 405 33.58 7.66 -7.67
C PRO A 405 32.22 8.00 -8.28
N ASP A 406 31.23 7.12 -8.16
CA ASP A 406 29.88 7.33 -8.71
C ASP A 406 29.22 8.59 -8.11
N LEU A 407 29.47 8.86 -6.82
CA LEU A 407 28.98 10.03 -6.11
C LEU A 407 29.55 11.33 -6.70
N ILE A 408 30.84 11.38 -7.01
CA ILE A 408 31.48 12.57 -7.59
C ILE A 408 30.85 12.92 -8.95
N ASP A 409 30.68 11.92 -9.81
CA ASP A 409 30.08 12.12 -11.13
C ASP A 409 28.62 12.56 -11.01
N LYS A 410 27.86 11.93 -10.11
CA LYS A 410 26.46 12.30 -9.86
C LYS A 410 26.32 13.70 -9.27
N VAL A 411 27.22 14.12 -8.39
CA VAL A 411 27.25 15.49 -7.85
C VAL A 411 27.49 16.49 -8.98
N LYS A 412 28.47 16.26 -9.87
CA LYS A 412 28.73 17.16 -11.01
C LYS A 412 27.53 17.26 -11.97
N GLU A 413 26.90 16.12 -12.27
CA GLU A 413 25.66 16.09 -13.07
C GLU A 413 24.57 16.91 -12.37
N PHE A 414 24.36 16.70 -11.07
CA PHE A 414 23.36 17.41 -10.29
C PHE A 414 23.59 18.93 -10.27
N LEU A 415 24.83 19.37 -10.01
CA LEU A 415 25.24 20.77 -10.05
C LEU A 415 24.94 21.41 -11.41
N THR A 416 25.27 20.71 -12.50
CA THR A 416 25.01 21.17 -13.86
C THR A 416 23.52 21.33 -14.13
N THR A 417 22.71 20.31 -13.79
CA THR A 417 21.24 20.38 -13.98
C THR A 417 20.55 21.45 -13.14
N CYS A 418 21.23 21.95 -12.10
CA CYS A 418 20.73 22.98 -11.20
C CYS A 418 21.34 24.37 -11.48
N ASN A 419 22.02 24.56 -12.62
CA ASN A 419 22.60 25.83 -13.03
C ASN A 419 23.65 26.38 -12.04
N TYR A 420 24.55 25.52 -11.57
CA TYR A 420 25.69 25.90 -10.73
C TYR A 420 26.53 27.01 -11.37
N HIS A 421 26.89 28.02 -10.57
CA HIS A 421 27.74 29.13 -11.00
C HIS A 421 29.06 29.17 -10.22
N VAL A 422 30.19 29.14 -10.91
CA VAL A 422 31.52 28.94 -10.31
C VAL A 422 31.87 29.92 -9.18
N THR A 423 31.49 31.19 -9.28
CA THR A 423 31.78 32.20 -8.25
C THR A 423 30.60 32.55 -7.33
N LYS A 424 29.39 32.09 -7.64
CA LYS A 424 28.16 32.54 -6.95
C LYS A 424 27.40 31.41 -6.27
N SER A 425 27.69 30.17 -6.66
CA SER A 425 27.19 28.98 -5.99
C SER A 425 28.25 28.43 -5.06
N THR A 426 27.79 27.78 -3.99
CA THR A 426 28.66 27.07 -3.05
C THR A 426 28.06 25.70 -2.78
N LEU A 427 28.93 24.68 -2.72
CA LEU A 427 28.59 23.34 -2.29
C LEU A 427 29.13 23.09 -0.89
N SER A 428 28.24 23.06 0.10
CA SER A 428 28.53 22.74 1.50
C SER A 428 28.55 21.23 1.70
N ILE A 429 29.66 20.70 2.21
CA ILE A 429 29.89 19.26 2.41
C ILE A 429 30.24 19.01 3.88
N GLU A 430 29.55 18.07 4.52
CA GLU A 430 29.95 17.59 5.85
C GLU A 430 31.23 16.74 5.73
N LEU A 431 32.30 17.17 6.39
CA LEU A 431 33.60 16.51 6.32
C LEU A 431 33.68 15.34 7.30
N LYS A 432 32.88 14.29 7.04
CA LYS A 432 32.95 13.01 7.76
C LYS A 432 33.08 11.85 6.78
N ALA A 433 33.83 10.82 7.17
CA ALA A 433 34.09 9.63 6.35
C ALA A 433 34.51 9.98 4.90
N SER A 434 33.69 9.64 3.89
CA SER A 434 33.93 9.93 2.46
C SER A 434 33.99 11.43 2.15
N GLY A 435 33.40 12.29 2.99
CA GLY A 435 33.27 13.72 2.75
C GLY A 435 34.62 14.40 2.50
N HIS A 436 35.69 13.98 3.20
CA HIS A 436 37.03 14.52 2.97
C HIS A 436 37.55 14.26 1.56
N THR A 437 37.39 13.03 1.07
CA THR A 437 37.84 12.63 -0.27
C THR A 437 37.03 13.35 -1.34
N VAL A 438 35.70 13.35 -1.22
CA VAL A 438 34.79 14.03 -2.16
C VAL A 438 35.10 15.52 -2.22
N PHE A 439 35.28 16.17 -1.06
CA PHE A 439 35.65 17.58 -0.98
C PHE A 439 36.95 17.89 -1.73
N GLN A 440 38.00 17.09 -1.52
CA GLN A 440 39.30 17.29 -2.18
C GLN A 440 39.21 17.15 -3.70
N PHE A 441 38.47 16.15 -4.20
CA PHE A 441 38.29 15.94 -5.64
C PHE A 441 37.50 17.07 -6.29
N LEU A 442 36.35 17.44 -5.73
CA LEU A 442 35.52 18.51 -6.29
C LEU A 442 36.25 19.86 -6.26
N LYS A 443 37.04 20.13 -5.20
CA LYS A 443 37.88 21.33 -5.12
C LYS A 443 38.95 21.36 -6.21
N LYS A 444 39.58 20.22 -6.50
CA LYS A 444 40.59 20.09 -7.58
C LYS A 444 39.97 20.35 -8.96
N ASP A 445 38.71 19.98 -9.15
CA ASP A 445 37.95 20.20 -10.37
C ASP A 445 37.36 21.62 -10.48
N GLY A 446 37.74 22.54 -9.58
CA GLY A 446 37.32 23.94 -9.63
C GLY A 446 35.93 24.23 -9.08
N ILE A 447 35.31 23.28 -8.37
CA ILE A 447 34.02 23.50 -7.70
C ILE A 447 34.26 24.27 -6.39
N ASN A 448 33.45 25.30 -6.17
CA ASN A 448 33.44 26.13 -4.98
C ASN A 448 32.82 25.36 -3.81
N VAL A 449 33.63 24.49 -3.20
CA VAL A 449 33.23 23.68 -2.04
C VAL A 449 33.58 24.35 -0.71
N LYS A 450 32.69 24.20 0.27
CA LYS A 450 32.85 24.67 1.65
C LYS A 450 32.61 23.50 2.61
N ALA A 451 33.36 23.47 3.70
CA ALA A 451 33.13 22.52 4.79
C ALA A 451 31.94 22.98 5.64
N SER A 452 30.96 22.11 5.86
CA SER A 452 29.90 22.34 6.83
C SER A 452 30.48 22.23 8.26
N PRO A 453 30.08 23.10 9.20
CA PRO A 453 30.48 22.97 10.60
C PRO A 453 30.02 21.62 11.18
N ASP A 454 30.80 21.07 12.10
CA ASP A 454 30.37 19.88 12.83
C ASP A 454 29.13 20.22 13.69
N PRO A 455 28.04 19.44 13.57
CA PRO A 455 26.86 19.63 14.39
C PRO A 455 27.20 19.37 15.86
N LYS A 456 26.82 20.30 16.75
CA LYS A 456 27.03 20.20 18.20
C LYS A 456 25.92 19.45 18.92
N ASP A 457 24.70 19.63 18.42
CA ASP A 457 23.49 19.01 18.97
C ASP A 457 23.13 17.74 18.20
N ASP A 458 22.36 16.86 18.83
CA ASP A 458 21.83 15.67 18.18
C ASP A 458 20.85 16.05 17.05
N LYS A 459 20.60 15.08 16.15
CA LYS A 459 19.79 15.32 14.95
C LYS A 459 18.36 15.78 15.25
N GLN A 460 17.76 15.30 16.34
CA GLN A 460 16.38 15.68 16.70
C GLN A 460 16.35 17.12 17.19
N THR A 461 17.30 17.51 18.03
CA THR A 461 17.45 18.89 18.52
C THR A 461 17.66 19.87 17.36
N ARG A 462 18.49 19.52 16.37
CA ARG A 462 18.68 20.36 15.16
C ARG A 462 17.41 20.53 14.34
N LEU A 463 16.64 19.45 14.16
CA LEU A 463 15.36 19.52 13.46
C LEU A 463 14.34 20.40 14.20
N LEU A 464 14.30 20.31 15.53
CA LEU A 464 13.42 21.15 16.35
C LEU A 464 13.82 22.63 16.28
N ALA A 465 15.12 22.94 16.23
CA ALA A 465 15.62 24.30 16.14
C ALA A 465 15.14 25.05 14.88
N ILE A 466 14.92 24.32 13.78
CA ILE A 466 14.44 24.92 12.53
C ILE A 466 12.91 25.00 12.42
N SER A 467 12.16 24.38 13.33
CA SER A 467 10.68 24.28 13.28
C SER A 467 9.97 25.64 13.17
N GLY A 468 10.49 26.68 13.83
CA GLY A 468 9.95 28.05 13.73
C GLY A 468 10.07 28.65 12.32
N SER A 469 11.19 28.38 11.62
CA SER A 469 11.39 28.80 10.22
C SER A 469 10.47 28.05 9.27
N LEU A 470 10.22 26.76 9.55
CA LEU A 470 9.32 25.93 8.76
C LEU A 470 7.87 26.39 8.95
N SER A 471 7.38 26.43 10.20
CA SER A 471 6.00 26.79 10.53
C SER A 471 5.58 28.21 10.11
N SER A 472 6.54 29.12 9.97
CA SER A 472 6.30 30.48 9.44
C SER A 472 6.21 30.54 7.90
N GLY A 473 6.35 29.41 7.19
CA GLY A 473 6.26 29.34 5.73
C GLY A 473 7.46 29.94 4.99
N ARG A 474 8.61 30.12 5.68
CA ARG A 474 9.85 30.63 5.06
C ARG A 474 10.59 29.60 4.22
N VAL A 475 10.21 28.33 4.33
CA VAL A 475 10.77 27.25 3.51
C VAL A 475 9.71 26.75 2.54
N LYS A 476 9.98 26.87 1.25
CA LYS A 476 9.08 26.53 0.15
C LYS A 476 9.72 25.46 -0.71
N LEU A 477 8.91 24.56 -1.26
CA LEU A 477 9.38 23.57 -2.22
C LEU A 477 9.01 24.02 -3.63
N VAL A 478 9.93 23.86 -4.57
CA VAL A 478 9.57 23.93 -5.99
C VAL A 478 9.02 22.57 -6.38
N GLU A 479 7.94 22.56 -7.18
CA GLU A 479 7.31 21.32 -7.63
C GLU A 479 8.32 20.38 -8.32
N GLY A 480 8.27 19.10 -7.98
CA GLY A 480 9.17 18.09 -8.53
C GLY A 480 8.87 16.69 -7.98
N ALA A 481 9.26 15.66 -8.73
CA ALA A 481 9.01 14.27 -8.34
C ALA A 481 9.62 13.87 -6.97
N TRP A 482 10.60 14.63 -6.49
CA TRP A 482 11.30 14.44 -5.22
C TRP A 482 10.52 14.94 -3.98
N ASN A 483 9.50 15.81 -4.14
CA ASN A 483 8.83 16.43 -2.99
C ASN A 483 8.23 15.38 -2.03
N GLY A 484 7.63 14.32 -2.59
CA GLY A 484 7.01 13.24 -1.81
C GLY A 484 8.02 12.55 -0.91
N SER A 485 9.06 11.96 -1.49
CA SER A 485 10.12 11.25 -0.75
C SER A 485 10.89 12.12 0.25
N PHE A 486 10.98 13.43 -0.03
CA PHE A 486 11.58 14.39 0.89
C PHE A 486 10.68 14.64 2.10
N LEU A 487 9.41 14.97 1.87
CA LEU A 487 8.42 15.19 2.92
C LEU A 487 8.17 13.91 3.74
N ASP A 488 8.20 12.74 3.11
CA ASP A 488 8.08 11.45 3.78
C ASP A 488 9.26 11.22 4.76
N GLU A 489 10.43 11.81 4.56
CA GLU A 489 11.50 11.73 5.56
C GLU A 489 11.36 12.85 6.61
N VAL A 490 11.20 14.09 6.14
CA VAL A 490 11.26 15.30 6.96
C VAL A 490 10.05 15.45 7.88
N CYS A 491 8.87 14.96 7.48
CA CYS A 491 7.61 15.13 8.23
C CYS A 491 7.24 13.90 9.07
N ILE A 492 8.09 12.86 9.11
CA ILE A 492 7.86 11.69 9.95
C ILE A 492 8.42 11.91 11.36
N PRO A 493 7.74 11.43 12.42
CA PRO A 493 8.25 11.53 13.79
C PRO A 493 9.69 10.98 13.93
N PRO A 494 10.62 11.72 14.56
CA PRO A 494 12.02 11.32 14.72
C PRO A 494 12.24 9.90 15.26
N GLU A 495 11.35 9.41 16.11
CA GLU A 495 11.46 8.12 16.81
C GLU A 495 11.32 6.92 15.88
N VAL A 496 10.70 7.11 14.71
CA VAL A 496 10.48 6.04 13.72
C VAL A 496 11.26 6.26 12.42
N ARG A 497 12.16 7.27 12.38
CA ARG A 497 12.98 7.57 11.21
C ARG A 497 14.05 6.51 10.96
N LYS A 498 14.11 6.06 9.73
CA LYS A 498 15.15 5.14 9.25
C LYS A 498 16.40 5.86 8.77
N TYR A 499 16.22 7.00 8.11
CA TYR A 499 17.28 7.80 7.52
C TYR A 499 17.12 9.26 7.95
N TRP A 500 18.22 10.01 7.85
CA TRP A 500 18.33 11.39 8.33
C TRP A 500 19.03 12.31 7.33
N ASP A 501 19.48 11.79 6.20
CA ASP A 501 20.32 12.50 5.23
C ASP A 501 19.61 13.74 4.69
N GLN A 502 18.38 13.62 4.16
CA GLN A 502 17.64 14.79 3.65
C GLN A 502 17.27 15.77 4.78
N THR A 503 16.99 15.23 5.97
CA THR A 503 16.71 16.04 7.17
C THR A 503 17.92 16.86 7.60
N ASP A 504 19.11 16.28 7.55
CA ASP A 504 20.36 16.93 7.93
C ASP A 504 20.74 18.00 6.91
N LEU A 505 20.50 17.76 5.62
CA LEU A 505 20.60 18.78 4.57
C LEU A 505 19.67 19.96 4.82
N LEU A 506 18.39 19.69 5.11
CA LEU A 506 17.40 20.73 5.43
C LEU A 506 17.81 21.53 6.66
N SER A 507 18.23 20.85 7.72
CA SER A 507 18.65 21.51 8.97
C SER A 507 19.84 22.43 8.73
N SER A 508 20.83 21.94 7.99
CA SER A 508 22.03 22.71 7.64
C SER A 508 21.72 23.92 6.77
N SER A 509 20.86 23.76 5.75
CA SER A 509 20.53 24.85 4.85
C SER A 509 19.70 25.94 5.52
N VAL A 510 18.74 25.57 6.38
CA VAL A 510 17.94 26.54 7.13
C VAL A 510 18.80 27.25 8.17
N GLU A 511 19.67 26.54 8.89
CA GLU A 511 20.55 27.16 9.88
C GLU A 511 21.52 28.16 9.22
N GLU A 512 22.11 27.80 8.08
CA GLU A 512 23.07 28.67 7.38
C GLU A 512 22.41 29.86 6.68
N LEU A 513 21.33 29.63 5.93
CA LEU A 513 20.75 30.64 5.03
C LEU A 513 19.68 31.49 5.70
N ILE A 514 18.96 30.93 6.67
CA ILE A 514 17.89 31.64 7.39
C ILE A 514 18.32 31.99 8.82
N GLY A 515 19.08 31.13 9.49
CA GLY A 515 19.53 31.30 10.88
C GLY A 515 20.63 32.35 11.10
N GLY A 516 21.10 33.00 10.04
CA GLY A 516 22.17 34.01 10.04
C GLY A 516 21.86 35.34 10.75
N ASP A 517 20.65 35.54 11.28
CA ASP A 517 20.24 36.74 12.03
C ASP A 517 20.77 36.77 13.48
N LYS A 518 22.03 36.37 13.69
CA LYS A 518 22.73 36.68 14.94
C LYS A 518 23.05 38.18 14.94
N PRO A 519 22.77 38.92 16.03
CA PRO A 519 23.06 40.35 16.09
C PRO A 519 24.54 40.58 15.76
N ARG A 520 24.81 41.37 14.71
CA ARG A 520 26.17 41.82 14.37
C ARG A 520 26.80 42.36 15.64
N LYS A 521 27.86 41.71 16.13
CA LYS A 521 28.68 42.26 17.22
C LYS A 521 29.08 43.68 16.79
N VAL A 522 28.54 44.67 17.50
CA VAL A 522 29.02 46.04 17.42
C VAL A 522 30.47 45.99 17.87
N THR A 523 31.39 46.15 16.92
CA THR A 523 32.79 46.40 17.19
C THR A 523 32.82 47.68 18.03
N LYS A 524 33.14 47.56 19.33
CA LYS A 524 33.53 48.73 20.12
C LYS A 524 34.80 49.29 19.47
N SER A 525 34.64 50.33 18.67
CA SER A 525 35.74 51.19 18.28
C SER A 525 36.39 51.72 19.56
N ARG A 526 37.71 51.56 19.65
CA ARG A 526 38.53 52.31 20.59
C ARG A 526 38.28 53.80 20.34
N LEU A 527 37.75 54.49 21.32
CA LEU A 527 37.87 55.94 21.44
C LEU A 527 38.97 56.20 22.46
N HIS A 528 39.97 56.94 21.99
CA HIS A 528 41.00 57.60 22.76
C HIS A 528 40.41 58.62 23.72
#